data_AF-A0A9C6X9H0-F1
#
_entry.id   AF-A0A9C6X9H0-F1
#
_cell.length_a   1.000
_cell.length_b   1.000
_cell.length_c   1.000
_cell.angle_alpha   90.00
_cell.angle_beta   90.00
_cell.angle_gamma   90.00
#
_symmetry.space_group_name_H-M   'P 1'
#
loop_
_entity.id
_entity.type
_entity.pdbx_description
1 polymer ?
#
loop_
_entity_poly.entity_id
_entity_poly.type
_entity_poly.pdbx_seq_one_letter_code
_entity_poly.pdbx_strand_id
1 'polypeptide(L)'
;MKDAWADYHQDMNAELFEKWFDGQLLPALARTFPGESCVIVMDNAPYHSRLKHLTPSMNMRKDRIVEIMQHHRLAVPLKNNGDVAKKTVLLQAWAQAGIPKVYQLDCDAAKAGHEVLRLPPYWCIFNPIENVWSWVKGTLRTQNASLKASGASLLYQIREVVSSMPQHFWANYCRKARREEDTHMRAPRIEPFIINTEGDSDDSDYSENE
;
A
#
# COMPACT_ATOMS: atom_id res chain seq x y z
N MET A 1 -32.66 -2.79 8.33
CA MET A 1 -31.43 -3.59 8.36
C MET A 1 -30.82 -3.43 6.98
N LYS A 2 -29.91 -2.47 6.81
CA LYS A 2 -29.17 -2.28 5.56
C LYS A 2 -27.89 -3.06 5.70
N ASP A 3 -27.62 -3.87 4.70
CA ASP A 3 -26.71 -5.01 4.74
C ASP A 3 -25.29 -4.65 5.14
N ALA A 4 -24.72 -5.54 5.95
CA ALA A 4 -23.34 -5.55 6.42
C ALA A 4 -22.36 -5.99 5.32
N TRP A 5 -22.36 -5.24 4.22
CA TRP A 5 -21.31 -5.21 3.19
C TRP A 5 -21.11 -3.77 2.72
N ALA A 6 -21.14 -2.81 3.66
CA ALA A 6 -20.56 -1.51 3.42
C ALA A 6 -19.06 -1.73 3.17
N ASP A 7 -18.72 -1.71 1.89
CA ASP A 7 -17.38 -1.73 1.34
C ASP A 7 -16.48 -0.79 2.17
N TYR A 8 -15.58 -1.38 2.96
CA TYR A 8 -14.63 -0.64 3.80
C TYR A 8 -13.79 0.36 2.97
N HIS A 9 -13.76 0.18 1.65
CA HIS A 9 -13.07 1.04 0.70
C HIS A 9 -13.88 2.30 0.28
N GLN A 10 -15.15 2.44 0.65
CA GLN A 10 -15.93 3.66 0.32
C GLN A 10 -15.82 4.77 1.37
N ASP A 11 -15.54 4.45 2.64
CA ASP A 11 -15.48 5.44 3.72
C ASP A 11 -14.08 6.02 3.98
N MET A 12 -13.01 5.32 3.56
CA MET A 12 -11.62 5.76 3.74
C MET A 12 -11.00 6.21 2.42
N ASN A 13 -10.49 7.44 2.39
CA ASN A 13 -9.76 8.00 1.25
C ASN A 13 -8.41 8.59 1.69
N ALA A 14 -7.59 8.98 0.72
CA ALA A 14 -6.24 9.51 0.98
C ALA A 14 -6.27 10.77 1.85
N GLU A 15 -7.22 11.69 1.64
CA GLU A 15 -7.30 12.93 2.43
C GLU A 15 -7.65 12.65 3.90
N LEU A 16 -8.59 11.75 4.15
CA LEU A 16 -8.98 11.37 5.50
C LEU A 16 -7.84 10.66 6.22
N PHE A 17 -7.16 9.75 5.52
CA PHE A 17 -6.00 9.04 6.07
C PHE A 17 -4.86 10.00 6.40
N GLU A 18 -4.55 10.95 5.52
CA GLU A 18 -3.50 11.96 5.75
C GLU A 18 -3.85 12.89 6.91
N LYS A 19 -5.11 13.31 7.04
CA LYS A 19 -5.57 14.09 8.21
C LYS A 19 -5.38 13.31 9.51
N TRP A 20 -5.67 12.01 9.51
CA TRP A 20 -5.40 11.16 10.67
C TRP A 20 -3.89 10.99 10.92
N PHE A 21 -3.11 10.79 9.87
CA PHE A 21 -1.67 10.60 9.96
C PHE A 21 -0.98 11.81 10.59
N ASP A 22 -1.24 13.00 10.05
CA ASP A 22 -0.67 14.27 10.51
C ASP A 22 -1.28 14.74 11.84
N GLY A 23 -2.60 14.61 11.99
CA GLY A 23 -3.30 15.12 13.16
C GLY A 23 -3.27 14.20 14.40
N GLN A 24 -2.97 12.91 14.23
CA GLN A 24 -3.03 11.94 15.33
C GLN A 24 -1.77 11.07 15.43
N LEU A 25 -1.35 10.41 14.35
CA LEU A 25 -0.22 9.49 14.42
C LEU A 25 1.10 10.21 14.74
N LEU A 26 1.49 11.21 13.94
CA LEU A 26 2.76 11.92 14.14
C LEU A 26 2.83 12.61 15.52
N PRO A 27 1.79 13.31 16.02
CA PRO A 27 1.78 13.85 17.37
C PRO A 27 1.85 12.78 18.46
N ALA A 28 1.25 11.61 18.25
CA ALA A 28 1.35 10.51 19.20
C ALA A 28 2.77 9.95 19.26
N LEU A 29 3.45 9.79 18.13
CA LEU A 29 4.86 9.37 18.08
C LEU A 29 5.76 10.39 18.78
N ALA A 30 5.62 11.68 18.48
CA ALA A 30 6.40 12.74 19.11
C ALA A 30 6.26 12.77 20.64
N ARG A 31 5.06 12.50 21.18
CA ARG A 31 4.84 12.41 22.63
C ARG A 31 5.37 11.12 23.25
N THR A 32 5.30 10.01 22.52
CA THR A 32 5.62 8.68 23.06
C THR A 32 7.12 8.37 22.97
N PHE A 33 7.77 8.80 21.88
CA PHE A 33 9.18 8.55 21.57
C PHE A 33 9.89 9.88 21.24
N PRO A 34 10.01 10.81 22.21
CA PRO A 34 10.55 12.13 21.96
C PRO A 34 12.02 12.05 21.52
N GLY A 35 12.31 12.60 20.34
CA GLY A 35 13.66 12.63 19.77
C GLY A 35 14.10 11.33 19.08
N GLU A 36 13.23 10.33 19.00
CA GLU A 36 13.53 9.08 18.29
C GLU A 36 13.00 9.11 16.84
N SER A 37 13.72 8.43 15.95
CA SER A 37 13.23 8.11 14.61
C SER A 37 12.46 6.80 14.64
N CYS A 38 11.22 6.81 14.14
CA CYS A 38 10.38 5.62 14.03
C CYS A 38 10.27 5.18 12.56
N VAL A 39 10.19 3.87 12.35
CA VAL A 39 9.82 3.28 11.06
C VAL A 39 8.33 2.93 11.09
N ILE A 40 7.56 3.52 10.19
CA ILE A 40 6.12 3.34 10.04
C ILE A 40 5.88 2.34 8.91
N VAL A 41 5.46 1.13 9.28
CA VAL A 41 5.22 0.05 8.31
C VAL A 41 3.81 0.16 7.74
N MET A 42 3.68 0.30 6.43
CA MET A 42 2.41 0.46 5.71
C MET A 42 2.16 -0.67 4.71
N ASP A 43 0.91 -1.12 4.61
CA ASP A 43 0.48 -2.00 3.52
C ASP A 43 0.24 -1.20 2.22
N ASN A 44 -0.20 -1.90 1.17
CA ASN A 44 -0.41 -1.32 -0.15
C ASN A 44 -1.85 -0.85 -0.43
N ALA A 45 -2.60 -0.44 0.59
CA ALA A 45 -3.89 0.20 0.34
C ALA A 45 -3.71 1.44 -0.57
N PRO A 46 -4.56 1.65 -1.60
CA PRO A 46 -4.36 2.74 -2.56
C PRO A 46 -4.25 4.13 -1.91
N TYR A 47 -5.02 4.36 -0.85
CA TYR A 47 -5.03 5.63 -0.12
C TYR A 47 -3.76 5.89 0.71
N HIS A 48 -2.93 4.88 1.00
CA HIS A 48 -1.61 5.07 1.63
C HIS A 48 -0.57 5.60 0.63
N SER A 49 -0.82 5.51 -0.67
CA SER A 49 0.17 5.68 -1.74
C SER A 49 -0.15 6.87 -2.65
N ARG A 50 -0.81 7.91 -2.12
CA ARG A 50 -1.08 9.12 -2.91
C ARG A 50 0.23 9.78 -3.31
N LEU A 51 0.42 9.92 -4.63
CA LEU A 51 1.60 10.56 -5.19
C LEU A 51 1.59 12.06 -4.89
N LYS A 52 2.73 12.57 -4.45
CA LYS A 52 2.97 14.01 -4.32
C LYS A 52 3.16 14.68 -5.68
N HIS A 53 3.80 13.96 -6.60
CA HIS A 53 4.00 14.40 -7.98
C HIS A 53 3.43 13.35 -8.93
N LEU A 54 2.68 13.80 -9.93
CA LEU A 54 2.08 12.90 -10.92
C LEU A 54 3.16 12.10 -11.64
N THR A 55 2.92 10.81 -11.80
CA THR A 55 3.76 9.91 -12.60
C THR A 55 2.99 9.56 -13.88
N PRO A 56 3.59 9.64 -15.08
CA PRO A 56 2.95 9.25 -16.32
C PRO A 56 2.44 7.81 -16.30
N SER A 57 1.28 7.57 -16.92
CA SER A 57 0.75 6.23 -17.15
C SER A 57 0.09 6.13 -18.52
N MET A 58 -0.09 4.91 -19.04
CA MET A 58 -0.68 4.68 -20.36
C MET A 58 -2.10 5.26 -20.50
N ASN A 59 -2.84 5.26 -19.38
CA ASN A 59 -4.23 5.72 -19.29
C ASN A 59 -4.33 7.27 -19.30
N MET A 60 -3.23 7.99 -19.10
CA MET A 60 -3.22 9.46 -19.19
C MET A 60 -3.24 9.95 -20.63
N ARG A 61 -3.84 11.11 -20.90
CA ARG A 61 -3.74 11.74 -22.22
C ARG A 61 -2.29 12.11 -22.55
N LYS A 62 -1.94 12.16 -23.84
CA LYS A 62 -0.57 12.39 -24.32
C LYS A 62 -0.03 13.76 -23.91
N ASP A 63 -0.85 14.80 -24.01
CA ASP A 63 -0.54 16.16 -23.56
C ASP A 63 -0.24 16.21 -22.06
N ARG A 64 -1.02 15.52 -21.22
CA ARG A 64 -0.74 15.41 -19.79
C ARG A 64 0.60 14.75 -19.48
N ILE A 65 1.00 13.74 -20.25
CA ILE A 65 2.32 13.12 -20.11
C ILE A 65 3.42 14.15 -20.45
N VAL A 66 3.23 14.94 -21.51
CA VAL A 66 4.16 16.00 -21.90
C VAL A 66 4.28 17.07 -20.82
N GLU A 67 3.16 17.54 -20.25
CA GLU A 67 3.14 18.49 -19.14
C GLU A 67 3.93 17.97 -17.92
N ILE A 68 3.75 16.69 -17.57
CA ILE A 68 4.49 16.06 -16.47
C ILE A 68 5.98 16.02 -16.79
N MET A 69 6.38 15.59 -17.99
CA MET A 69 7.80 15.57 -18.39
C MET A 69 8.44 16.96 -18.29
N GLN A 70 7.75 17.99 -18.78
CA GLN A 70 8.22 19.38 -18.71
C GLN A 70 8.33 19.90 -17.28
N HIS A 71 7.35 19.59 -16.43
CA HIS A 71 7.39 19.93 -15.00
C HIS A 71 8.61 19.31 -14.29
N HIS A 72 8.97 18.08 -14.68
CA HIS A 72 10.18 17.38 -14.20
C HIS A 72 11.45 17.77 -14.97
N ARG A 73 11.39 18.77 -15.85
CA ARG A 73 12.51 19.27 -16.68
C ARG A 73 13.15 18.20 -17.57
N LEU A 74 12.37 17.23 -18.02
CA LEU A 74 12.78 16.22 -19.00
C LEU A 74 12.54 16.70 -20.43
N ALA A 75 13.47 16.36 -21.33
CA ALA A 75 13.28 16.55 -22.75
C ALA A 75 12.12 15.69 -23.25
N VAL A 76 11.26 16.24 -24.11
CA VAL A 76 10.13 15.53 -24.70
C VAL A 76 10.56 14.92 -26.02
N PRO A 77 10.55 13.57 -26.17
CA PRO A 77 10.86 12.92 -27.43
C PRO A 77 9.95 13.39 -28.57
N LEU A 78 10.56 13.79 -29.68
CA LEU A 78 9.90 14.21 -30.90
C LEU A 78 10.14 13.18 -32.01
N LYS A 79 9.23 13.15 -32.98
CA LYS A 79 9.39 12.44 -34.24
C LYS A 79 10.25 13.29 -35.20
N ASN A 80 10.68 12.67 -36.29
CA ASN A 80 11.48 13.35 -37.33
C ASN A 80 10.78 14.58 -37.94
N ASN A 81 9.44 14.63 -37.94
CA ASN A 81 8.66 15.77 -38.43
C ASN A 81 8.44 16.87 -37.39
N GLY A 82 9.04 16.77 -36.19
CA GLY A 82 8.90 17.72 -35.09
C GLY A 82 7.70 17.47 -34.17
N ASP A 83 6.80 16.54 -34.51
CA ASP A 83 5.66 16.22 -33.65
C ASP A 83 6.07 15.44 -32.39
N VAL A 84 5.30 15.58 -31.31
CA VAL A 84 5.46 14.75 -30.11
C VAL A 84 5.33 13.25 -30.44
N ALA A 85 6.28 12.45 -29.94
CA ALA A 85 6.31 11.01 -30.11
C ALA A 85 5.07 10.29 -29.53
N LYS A 86 4.94 8.99 -29.83
CA LYS A 86 3.86 8.15 -29.27
C LYS A 86 4.01 8.03 -27.75
N LYS A 87 2.90 7.80 -27.03
CA LYS A 87 2.90 7.62 -25.56
C LYS A 87 3.92 6.60 -25.08
N THR A 88 4.07 5.48 -25.78
CA THR A 88 5.03 4.41 -25.45
C THR A 88 6.46 4.94 -25.36
N VAL A 89 6.88 5.78 -26.32
CA VAL A 89 8.21 6.41 -26.34
C VAL A 89 8.37 7.40 -25.19
N LEU A 90 7.34 8.18 -24.88
CA LEU A 90 7.35 9.11 -23.74
C LEU A 90 7.48 8.36 -22.40
N LEU A 91 6.74 7.26 -22.23
CA LEU A 91 6.79 6.43 -21.02
C LEU A 91 8.13 5.70 -20.89
N GLN A 92 8.73 5.26 -22.00
CA GLN A 92 10.07 4.68 -22.00
C GLN A 92 11.13 5.71 -21.59
N ALA A 93 11.08 6.93 -22.14
CA ALA A 93 11.98 8.02 -21.75
C ALA A 93 11.81 8.39 -20.27
N TRP A 94 10.57 8.42 -19.77
CA TRP A 94 10.30 8.60 -18.34
C TRP A 94 10.93 7.49 -17.48
N ALA A 95 10.76 6.23 -17.88
CA ALA A 95 11.33 5.10 -17.16
C ALA A 95 12.87 5.15 -17.13
N GLN A 96 13.49 5.51 -18.26
CA GLN A 96 14.95 5.69 -18.37
C GLN A 96 15.49 6.85 -17.54
N ALA A 97 14.69 7.90 -17.33
CA ALA A 97 15.06 9.00 -16.45
C ALA A 97 15.14 8.58 -14.96
N GLY A 98 14.59 7.42 -14.59
CA GLY A 98 14.74 6.85 -13.25
C GLY A 98 14.15 7.71 -12.13
N ILE A 99 13.18 8.58 -12.45
CA ILE A 99 12.57 9.48 -11.46
C ILE A 99 11.78 8.63 -10.44
N PRO A 100 12.16 8.63 -9.16
CA PRO A 100 11.46 7.85 -8.16
C PRO A 100 10.07 8.42 -7.91
N LYS A 101 9.12 7.53 -7.60
CA LYS A 101 7.82 7.95 -7.10
C LYS A 101 8.01 8.58 -5.72
N VAL A 102 7.38 9.73 -5.52
CA VAL A 102 7.35 10.43 -4.23
C VAL A 102 5.93 10.43 -3.72
N TYR A 103 5.73 9.87 -2.52
CA TYR A 103 4.43 9.81 -1.86
C TYR A 103 4.27 10.97 -0.87
N GLN A 104 3.05 11.48 -0.75
CA GLN A 104 2.76 12.57 0.19
C GLN A 104 3.07 12.13 1.63
N LEU A 105 2.57 10.95 2.01
CA LEU A 105 2.72 10.39 3.36
C LEU A 105 4.19 10.28 3.78
N ASP A 106 5.04 9.78 2.88
CA ASP A 106 6.47 9.60 3.12
C ASP A 106 7.17 10.95 3.35
N CYS A 107 6.73 12.00 2.63
CA CYS A 107 7.23 13.35 2.87
C CYS A 107 6.82 13.87 4.25
N ASP A 108 5.59 13.59 4.69
CA ASP A 108 5.08 14.10 5.96
C ASP A 108 5.73 13.35 7.15
N ALA A 109 5.93 12.04 7.03
CA ALA A 109 6.75 11.27 7.97
C ALA A 109 8.19 11.79 8.05
N ALA A 110 8.84 12.00 6.90
CA ALA A 110 10.23 12.47 6.85
C ALA A 110 10.40 13.86 7.48
N LYS A 111 9.46 14.79 7.26
CA LYS A 111 9.46 16.11 7.93
C LYS A 111 9.37 15.99 9.46
N ALA A 112 8.67 14.96 9.95
CA ALA A 112 8.57 14.65 11.37
C ALA A 112 9.75 13.82 11.92
N GLY A 113 10.76 13.50 11.09
CA GLY A 113 11.91 12.70 11.50
C GLY A 113 11.65 11.20 11.53
N HIS A 114 10.69 10.70 10.75
CA HIS A 114 10.31 9.29 10.66
C HIS A 114 10.43 8.76 9.23
N GLU A 115 10.49 7.43 9.10
CA GLU A 115 10.58 6.73 7.81
C GLU A 115 9.32 5.90 7.56
N VAL A 116 8.88 5.81 6.30
CA VAL A 116 7.79 4.90 5.90
C VAL A 116 8.39 3.69 5.18
N LEU A 117 8.07 2.50 5.67
CA LEU A 117 8.42 1.23 5.03
C LEU A 117 7.16 0.58 4.46
N ARG A 118 7.14 0.33 3.14
CA ARG A 118 5.99 -0.31 2.48
C ARG A 118 6.21 -1.80 2.31
N LEU A 119 5.22 -2.59 2.69
CA LEU A 119 5.26 -4.03 2.50
C LEU A 119 5.16 -4.40 1.01
N PRO A 120 5.75 -5.52 0.58
CA PRO A 120 5.51 -6.04 -0.77
C PRO A 120 4.02 -6.38 -1.01
N PRO A 121 3.49 -6.24 -2.23
CA PRO A 121 2.09 -6.56 -2.54
C PRO A 121 1.75 -8.01 -2.22
N TYR A 122 0.63 -8.24 -1.52
CA TYR A 122 0.13 -9.56 -1.09
C TYR A 122 0.95 -10.26 0.00
N TRP A 123 1.88 -9.57 0.67
CA TRP A 123 2.69 -10.13 1.75
C TRP A 123 2.25 -9.66 3.15
N CYS A 124 0.97 -9.83 3.48
CA CYS A 124 0.44 -9.42 4.80
C CYS A 124 1.09 -10.17 5.98
N ILE A 125 1.74 -11.31 5.74
CA ILE A 125 2.49 -12.08 6.74
C ILE A 125 3.63 -11.28 7.39
N PHE A 126 4.16 -10.27 6.68
CA PHE A 126 5.18 -9.36 7.21
C PHE A 126 4.58 -8.22 8.03
N ASN A 127 3.26 -8.11 8.16
CA ASN A 127 2.61 -7.09 8.96
C ASN A 127 2.26 -7.63 10.36
N PRO A 128 2.92 -7.18 11.44
CA PRO A 128 2.60 -7.65 12.80
C PRO A 128 1.17 -7.35 13.22
N ILE A 129 0.54 -6.30 12.65
CA ILE A 129 -0.82 -5.88 13.03
C ILE A 129 -1.86 -6.96 12.75
N GLU A 130 -1.63 -7.85 11.77
CA GLU A 130 -2.53 -8.96 11.46
C GLU A 130 -2.65 -9.93 12.64
N ASN A 131 -1.54 -10.20 13.32
CA ASN A 131 -1.52 -11.07 14.49
C ASN A 131 -2.13 -10.36 15.71
N VAL A 132 -1.90 -9.06 15.86
CA VAL A 132 -2.53 -8.21 16.88
C VAL A 132 -4.05 -8.24 16.72
N TRP A 133 -4.57 -8.02 15.51
CA TRP A 133 -6.00 -8.09 15.23
C TRP A 133 -6.57 -9.49 15.43
N SER A 134 -5.83 -10.54 15.10
CA SER A 134 -6.26 -11.92 15.38
C SER A 134 -6.46 -12.14 16.89
N TRP A 135 -5.51 -11.67 17.71
CA TRP A 135 -5.63 -11.73 19.17
C TRP A 135 -6.81 -10.90 19.69
N VAL A 136 -6.94 -9.64 19.25
CA VAL A 136 -8.04 -8.75 19.68
C VAL A 136 -9.40 -9.36 19.35
N LYS A 137 -9.58 -9.88 18.13
CA LYS A 137 -10.81 -10.57 17.71
C LYS A 137 -11.07 -11.83 18.54
N GLY A 138 -10.04 -12.59 18.86
CA GLY A 138 -10.14 -13.78 19.72
C GLY A 138 -10.61 -13.42 21.13
N THR A 139 -9.95 -12.46 21.77
CA THR A 139 -10.29 -11.98 23.12
C THR A 139 -11.70 -11.41 23.17
N LEU A 140 -12.08 -10.58 22.19
CA LEU A 140 -13.44 -10.05 22.08
C LEU A 140 -14.47 -11.18 21.94
N ARG A 141 -14.18 -12.23 21.15
CA ARG A 141 -15.11 -13.37 21.01
C ARG A 141 -15.31 -14.13 22.31
N THR A 142 -14.24 -14.31 23.10
CA THR A 142 -14.32 -14.97 24.41
C THR A 142 -15.08 -14.12 25.43
N GLN A 143 -14.90 -12.79 25.41
CA GLN A 143 -15.60 -11.86 26.31
C GLN A 143 -17.06 -11.63 25.90
N ASN A 144 -17.35 -11.58 24.60
CA ASN A 144 -18.66 -11.24 24.03
C ASN A 144 -19.50 -12.45 23.62
N ALA A 145 -19.33 -13.61 24.27
CA ALA A 145 -20.12 -14.80 23.98
C ALA A 145 -21.66 -14.62 24.11
N SER A 146 -22.15 -13.45 24.56
CA SER A 146 -23.58 -13.21 24.82
C SER A 146 -24.17 -11.82 24.50
N LEU A 147 -23.44 -10.86 23.92
CA LEU A 147 -23.95 -9.47 23.83
C LEU A 147 -24.16 -8.93 22.41
N LYS A 148 -25.40 -8.52 22.10
CA LYS A 148 -25.74 -7.64 20.98
C LYS A 148 -25.25 -6.22 21.30
N ALA A 149 -23.96 -5.95 21.12
CA ALA A 149 -23.37 -4.65 21.41
C ALA A 149 -23.81 -3.60 20.38
N SER A 150 -24.14 -2.38 20.85
CA SER A 150 -24.21 -1.20 19.99
C SER A 150 -22.80 -0.79 19.52
N GLY A 151 -22.70 -0.01 18.44
CA GLY A 151 -21.40 0.41 17.90
C GLY A 151 -20.51 1.16 18.92
N ALA A 152 -21.09 1.99 19.78
CA ALA A 152 -20.35 2.71 20.82
C ALA A 152 -19.79 1.77 21.91
N SER A 153 -20.58 0.77 22.32
CA SER A 153 -20.14 -0.24 23.29
C SER A 153 -19.00 -1.09 22.72
N LEU A 154 -19.07 -1.43 21.43
CA LEU A 154 -18.01 -2.18 20.76
C LEU A 154 -16.70 -1.37 20.69
N LEU A 155 -16.74 -0.08 20.38
CA LEU A 155 -15.55 0.77 20.35
C LEU A 155 -14.87 0.86 21.72
N TYR A 156 -15.65 0.97 22.80
CA TYR A 156 -15.12 0.95 24.16
C TYR A 156 -14.43 -0.39 24.45
N GLN A 157 -15.08 -1.51 24.15
CA GLN A 157 -14.52 -2.85 24.36
C GLN A 157 -13.25 -3.09 23.55
N ILE A 158 -13.17 -2.64 22.29
CA ILE A 158 -11.96 -2.74 21.48
C ILE A 158 -10.81 -2.01 22.17
N ARG A 159 -11.04 -0.79 22.67
CA ARG A 159 -10.02 0.00 23.37
C ARG A 159 -9.55 -0.69 24.64
N GLU A 160 -10.46 -1.24 25.44
CA GLU A 160 -10.12 -1.99 26.65
C GLU A 160 -9.28 -3.24 26.32
N VAL A 161 -9.70 -4.02 25.32
CA VAL A 161 -8.98 -5.23 24.90
C VAL A 161 -7.58 -4.88 24.38
N VAL A 162 -7.46 -3.86 23.52
CA VAL A 162 -6.14 -3.41 23.01
C VAL A 162 -5.26 -2.94 24.15
N SER A 163 -5.80 -2.18 25.10
CA SER A 163 -5.06 -1.68 26.28
C SER A 163 -4.64 -2.80 27.23
N SER A 164 -5.40 -3.89 27.28
CA SER A 164 -5.10 -5.07 28.10
C SER A 164 -4.03 -5.99 27.49
N MET A 165 -3.63 -5.78 26.23
CA MET A 165 -2.68 -6.66 25.55
C MET A 165 -1.31 -6.63 26.24
N PRO A 166 -0.79 -7.77 26.72
CA PRO A 166 0.51 -7.76 27.39
C PRO A 166 1.64 -7.37 26.42
N GLN A 167 2.57 -6.55 26.87
CA GLN A 167 3.68 -6.01 26.04
C GLN A 167 4.47 -7.10 25.30
N HIS A 168 4.68 -8.26 25.92
CA HIS A 168 5.44 -9.34 25.30
C HIS A 168 4.74 -9.95 24.08
N PHE A 169 3.41 -9.82 23.94
CA PHE A 169 2.69 -10.24 22.73
C PHE A 169 3.05 -9.34 21.54
N TRP A 170 3.10 -8.02 21.72
CA TRP A 170 3.56 -7.08 20.69
C TRP A 170 4.96 -7.45 20.19
N ALA A 171 5.90 -7.65 21.12
CA ALA A 171 7.26 -8.06 20.78
C ALA A 171 7.30 -9.43 20.07
N ASN A 172 6.47 -10.39 20.48
CA ASN A 172 6.36 -11.69 19.82
C ASN A 172 5.88 -11.58 18.37
N TYR A 173 4.89 -10.73 18.09
CA TYR A 173 4.36 -10.56 16.75
C TYR A 173 5.36 -9.85 15.81
N CYS A 174 6.10 -8.86 16.30
CA CYS A 174 7.22 -8.28 15.56
C CYS A 174 8.31 -9.33 15.27
N ARG A 175 8.68 -10.16 16.26
CA ARG A 175 9.65 -11.26 16.06
C ARG A 175 9.16 -12.30 15.05
N LYS A 176 7.86 -12.62 15.06
CA LYS A 176 7.25 -13.53 14.09
C LYS A 176 7.38 -12.96 12.68
N ALA A 177 6.99 -11.71 12.44
CA ALA A 177 7.11 -11.08 11.13
C ALA A 177 8.54 -11.13 10.59
N ARG A 178 9.54 -10.78 11.42
CA ARG A 178 10.96 -10.88 11.06
C ARG A 178 11.41 -12.30 10.70
N ARG A 179 10.94 -13.32 11.42
CA ARG A 179 11.28 -14.72 11.09
C ARG A 179 10.69 -15.15 9.75
N GLU A 180 9.48 -14.68 9.44
CA GLU A 180 8.86 -14.93 8.13
C GLU A 180 9.68 -14.23 7.02
N GLU A 181 10.15 -12.99 7.24
CA GLU A 181 11.04 -12.30 6.31
C GLU A 181 12.34 -13.09 6.07
N ASP A 182 13.03 -13.51 7.13
CA ASP A 182 14.28 -14.29 7.05
C ASP A 182 14.10 -15.60 6.26
N THR A 183 12.94 -16.24 6.41
CA THR A 183 12.62 -17.49 5.72
C THR A 183 12.42 -17.26 4.23
N HIS A 184 11.72 -16.19 3.84
CA HIS A 184 11.39 -15.90 2.45
C HIS A 184 12.51 -15.18 1.70
N MET A 185 13.33 -14.36 2.36
CA MET A 185 14.53 -13.76 1.73
C MET A 185 15.60 -14.80 1.38
N ARG A 186 15.60 -15.95 2.07
CA ARG A 186 16.47 -17.10 1.75
C ARG A 186 15.93 -17.98 0.64
N ALA A 187 14.67 -17.80 0.24
CA ALA A 187 14.12 -18.51 -0.91
C ALA A 187 14.81 -18.00 -2.20
N PRO A 188 15.17 -18.89 -3.15
CA PRO A 188 15.77 -18.46 -4.41
C PRO A 188 14.83 -17.47 -5.11
N ARG A 189 15.39 -16.35 -5.60
CA ARG A 189 14.67 -15.40 -6.44
C ARG A 189 14.12 -16.16 -7.65
N ILE A 190 12.81 -16.27 -7.75
CA ILE A 190 12.14 -16.72 -8.96
C ILE A 190 12.19 -15.55 -9.93
N GLU A 191 12.86 -15.72 -11.06
CA GLU A 191 12.87 -14.71 -12.12
C GLU A 191 11.43 -14.46 -12.61
N PRO A 192 11.00 -13.20 -12.75
CA PRO A 192 9.69 -12.88 -13.30
C PRO A 192 9.59 -13.46 -14.72
N PHE A 193 8.69 -14.42 -14.93
CA PHE A 193 8.36 -14.86 -16.28
C PHE A 193 7.30 -13.90 -16.86
N ILE A 194 7.60 -13.32 -18.01
CA ILE A 194 6.69 -12.41 -18.71
C ILE A 194 5.60 -13.28 -19.38
N ILE A 195 4.35 -13.16 -18.93
CA ILE A 195 3.20 -13.69 -19.66
C ILE A 195 2.87 -12.69 -20.77
N ASN A 196 3.30 -12.99 -22.01
CA ASN A 196 2.81 -12.28 -23.19
C ASN A 196 1.38 -12.77 -23.45
N THR A 197 0.39 -11.91 -23.21
CA THR A 197 -1.02 -12.16 -23.56
C THR A 197 -1.34 -11.80 -25.01
N GLU A 198 -0.33 -11.55 -25.85
CA GLU A 198 -0.46 -11.25 -27.28
C GLU A 198 -0.13 -12.49 -28.14
N GLY A 199 -0.60 -13.67 -27.71
CA GLY A 199 -0.62 -14.85 -28.56
C GLY A 199 -1.96 -14.92 -29.27
N ASP A 200 -1.96 -14.70 -30.58
CA ASP A 200 -3.08 -15.01 -31.46
C ASP A 200 -3.63 -16.40 -31.11
N SER A 201 -4.93 -16.46 -30.91
CA SER A 201 -5.71 -17.69 -30.78
C SER A 201 -5.64 -18.41 -32.13
N ASP A 202 -4.63 -19.25 -32.32
CA ASP A 202 -4.59 -20.19 -33.43
C ASP A 202 -5.54 -21.34 -33.07
N ASP A 203 -6.74 -21.25 -33.64
CA ASP A 203 -7.84 -22.20 -33.53
C ASP A 203 -7.40 -23.50 -34.20
N SER A 204 -6.82 -24.43 -33.43
CA SER A 204 -6.47 -25.75 -33.95
C SER A 204 -7.71 -26.64 -33.97
N ASP A 205 -8.28 -26.71 -35.17
CA ASP A 205 -9.35 -27.60 -35.63
C ASP A 205 -9.15 -29.04 -35.12
N TYR A 206 -10.07 -29.53 -34.28
CA TYR A 206 -10.14 -30.94 -33.92
C TYR A 206 -10.92 -31.67 -35.02
N SER A 207 -10.20 -32.28 -35.96
CA SER A 207 -10.77 -33.29 -36.84
C SER A 207 -11.10 -34.55 -36.02
N GLU A 208 -12.37 -34.80 -35.77
CA GLU A 208 -12.86 -36.09 -35.26
C GLU A 208 -12.70 -37.15 -36.35
N ASN A 209 -11.92 -38.18 -36.04
CA ASN A 209 -11.96 -39.47 -36.71
C ASN A 209 -13.15 -40.27 -36.14
N GLU A 210 -14.16 -40.53 -36.97
CA GLU A 210 -14.74 -41.86 -37.30
C GLU A 210 -15.96 -41.71 -38.23
#